data_AF-A0A7S0L653-F1
#
_entry.id   AF-A0A7S0L653-F1
#
_cell.length_a   1.000
_cell.length_b   1.000
_cell.length_c   1.000
_cell.angle_alpha   90.00
_cell.angle_beta   90.00
_cell.angle_gamma   90.00
#
_symmetry.space_group_name_H-M   'P 1'
#
loop_
_entity.id
_entity.type
_entity.pdbx_description
1 polymer ?
#
loop_
_entity_poly.entity_id
_entity_poly.type
_entity_poly.pdbx_seq_one_letter_code
_entity_poly.pdbx_strand_id
1 'polypeptide(L)'
;RLPRVSFRGADLSGASFEKTDMPLSHFDATTNFARVEFFECQLSNAAMQGAQLQGATFRYTDLSKANIEAASFRSANLDSSDLSYTLARYSDFTMSKLMGTFLYGGDFTSANFNHADLTAAMMSDGGVHAKVSFADFTGAVGISPDTFSATQLHGEHVIGLAPPPAPPPV
;
A
#
# COMPACT_ATOMS: atom_id res chain seq x y z
N ARG A 1 -19.75 5.35 12.49
CA ARG A 1 -18.57 5.11 13.36
C ARG A 1 -18.71 3.75 14.02
N LEU A 2 -17.74 2.87 13.79
CA LEU A 2 -17.74 1.44 14.07
C LEU A 2 -16.32 1.02 14.56
N PRO A 3 -15.83 1.56 15.69
CA PRO A 3 -14.48 1.27 16.15
C PRO A 3 -14.37 -0.17 16.65
N ARG A 4 -13.24 -0.83 16.37
CA ARG A 4 -12.92 -2.18 16.87
C ARG A 4 -13.92 -3.27 16.46
N VAL A 5 -14.68 -3.07 15.38
CA VAL A 5 -15.57 -4.11 14.85
C VAL A 5 -14.75 -5.26 14.28
N SER A 6 -15.20 -6.49 14.51
CA SER A 6 -14.62 -7.68 13.91
C SER A 6 -15.44 -8.09 12.69
N PHE A 7 -14.77 -8.15 11.54
CA PHE A 7 -15.27 -8.67 10.27
C PHE A 7 -14.64 -10.03 9.91
N ARG A 8 -13.95 -10.69 10.86
CA ARG A 8 -13.41 -12.04 10.67
C ARG A 8 -14.52 -13.01 10.25
N GLY A 9 -14.30 -13.72 9.15
CA GLY A 9 -15.27 -14.64 8.56
C GLY A 9 -16.50 -13.99 7.93
N ALA A 10 -16.59 -12.65 7.91
CA ALA A 10 -17.70 -11.95 7.29
C ALA A 10 -17.62 -12.04 5.76
N ASP A 11 -18.78 -12.13 5.13
CA ASP A 11 -18.91 -11.93 3.69
C ASP A 11 -19.15 -10.44 3.39
N LEU A 12 -18.11 -9.77 2.88
CA LEU A 12 -18.18 -8.37 2.44
C LEU A 12 -18.18 -8.26 0.91
N SER A 13 -18.46 -9.35 0.20
CA SER A 13 -18.39 -9.32 -1.25
C SER A 13 -19.39 -8.33 -1.85
N GLY A 14 -18.89 -7.44 -2.71
CA GLY A 14 -19.67 -6.34 -3.30
C GLY A 14 -20.16 -5.29 -2.30
N ALA A 15 -19.76 -5.35 -1.02
CA ALA A 15 -20.12 -4.33 -0.05
C ALA A 15 -19.41 -3.01 -0.41
N SER A 16 -20.14 -1.90 -0.28
CA SER A 16 -19.62 -0.55 -0.46
C SER A 16 -19.72 0.22 0.84
N PHE A 17 -18.59 0.71 1.31
CA PHE A 17 -18.44 1.56 2.47
C PHE A 17 -17.98 2.93 2.00
N GLU A 18 -18.83 3.94 2.19
CA GLU A 18 -18.50 5.33 1.91
C GLU A 18 -18.37 6.09 3.23
N LYS A 19 -17.29 6.86 3.39
CA LYS A 19 -17.09 7.80 4.52
C LYS A 19 -17.31 7.17 5.90
N THR A 20 -16.96 5.89 6.03
CA THR A 20 -17.24 5.10 7.22
C THR A 20 -16.01 5.05 8.13
N ASP A 21 -16.20 5.45 9.38
CA ASP A 21 -15.16 5.40 10.42
C ASP A 21 -15.14 4.03 11.10
N MET A 22 -14.09 3.22 10.86
CA MET A 22 -13.87 1.83 11.34
C MET A 22 -12.44 1.59 11.87
N PRO A 23 -11.90 2.45 12.75
CA PRO A 23 -10.52 2.34 13.19
C PRO A 23 -10.38 1.11 14.08
N LEU A 24 -9.19 0.51 14.08
CA LEU A 24 -8.87 -0.69 14.88
C LEU A 24 -9.75 -1.91 14.56
N SER A 25 -10.43 -1.92 13.40
CA SER A 25 -11.26 -3.04 12.98
C SER A 25 -10.40 -4.26 12.63
N HIS A 26 -10.97 -5.45 12.80
CA HIS A 26 -10.29 -6.72 12.58
C HIS A 26 -10.85 -7.43 11.38
N PHE A 27 -9.96 -7.74 10.44
CA PHE A 27 -10.16 -8.61 9.30
C PHE A 27 -9.07 -9.69 9.33
N ASP A 28 -9.26 -10.75 8.57
CA ASP A 28 -8.23 -11.77 8.39
C ASP A 28 -8.41 -12.46 7.03
N ALA A 29 -7.64 -13.53 6.81
CA ALA A 29 -7.72 -14.33 5.60
C ALA A 29 -9.09 -14.99 5.34
N THR A 30 -9.99 -15.01 6.33
CA THR A 30 -11.33 -15.62 6.22
C THR A 30 -12.42 -14.62 5.85
N THR A 31 -12.14 -13.31 5.89
CA THR A 31 -13.07 -12.29 5.39
C THR A 31 -13.11 -12.33 3.87
N ASN A 32 -14.31 -12.40 3.28
CA ASN A 32 -14.46 -12.32 1.83
C ASN A 32 -14.52 -10.85 1.39
N PHE A 33 -13.48 -10.39 0.70
CA PHE A 33 -13.37 -9.03 0.18
C PHE A 33 -13.62 -8.91 -1.32
N ALA A 34 -14.18 -9.94 -1.96
CA ALA A 34 -14.37 -9.94 -3.40
C ALA A 34 -15.19 -8.71 -3.85
N ARG A 35 -14.55 -7.81 -4.60
CA ARG A 35 -15.16 -6.55 -5.09
C ARG A 35 -15.67 -5.62 -3.99
N VAL A 36 -15.06 -5.65 -2.80
CA VAL A 36 -15.36 -4.68 -1.75
C VAL A 36 -14.88 -3.29 -2.17
N GLU A 37 -15.62 -2.26 -1.79
CA GLU A 37 -15.26 -0.87 -2.01
C GLU A 37 -15.22 -0.11 -0.68
N PHE A 38 -14.06 0.45 -0.35
CA PHE A 38 -13.84 1.44 0.70
C PHE A 38 -13.50 2.77 0.03
N PHE A 39 -14.38 3.75 0.17
CA PHE A 39 -14.19 5.10 -0.36
C PHE A 39 -14.23 6.11 0.78
N GLU A 40 -13.16 6.89 0.94
CA GLU A 40 -13.02 7.88 2.03
C GLU A 40 -13.24 7.29 3.43
N CYS A 41 -12.90 6.01 3.63
CA CYS A 41 -13.08 5.34 4.91
C CYS A 41 -11.91 5.60 5.88
N GLN A 42 -12.15 5.41 7.17
CA GLN A 42 -11.11 5.43 8.20
C GLN A 42 -10.88 4.01 8.71
N LEU A 43 -9.76 3.40 8.31
CA LEU A 43 -9.30 2.07 8.69
C LEU A 43 -7.95 2.13 9.40
N SER A 44 -7.57 3.28 9.96
CA SER A 44 -6.31 3.41 10.68
C SER A 44 -6.20 2.40 11.81
N ASN A 45 -5.00 1.83 11.94
CA ASN A 45 -4.68 0.76 12.89
C ASN A 45 -5.53 -0.52 12.72
N ALA A 46 -6.18 -0.73 11.56
CA ALA A 46 -6.88 -1.99 11.30
C ALA A 46 -5.92 -3.19 11.28
N ALA A 47 -6.41 -4.34 11.71
CA ALA A 47 -5.73 -5.61 11.61
C ALA A 47 -6.23 -6.34 10.36
N MET A 48 -5.35 -6.59 9.39
CA MET A 48 -5.65 -7.19 8.09
C MET A 48 -4.56 -8.20 7.68
N GLN A 49 -3.88 -8.82 8.65
CA GLN A 49 -2.78 -9.75 8.38
C GLN A 49 -3.28 -10.94 7.56
N GLY A 50 -2.59 -11.24 6.46
CA GLY A 50 -2.96 -12.32 5.54
C GLY A 50 -4.27 -12.10 4.77
N ALA A 51 -4.89 -10.93 4.86
CA ALA A 51 -6.15 -10.64 4.18
C ALA A 51 -6.03 -10.79 2.66
N GLN A 52 -7.06 -11.36 2.03
CA GLN A 52 -7.12 -11.57 0.59
C GLN A 52 -7.96 -10.47 -0.07
N LEU A 53 -7.30 -9.42 -0.52
CA LEU A 53 -7.87 -8.14 -0.97
C LEU A 53 -7.74 -7.95 -2.50
N GLN A 54 -7.71 -9.05 -3.25
CA GLN A 54 -7.51 -8.99 -4.69
C GLN A 54 -8.65 -8.24 -5.38
N GLY A 55 -8.31 -7.21 -6.16
CA GLY A 55 -9.27 -6.37 -6.86
C GLY A 55 -10.16 -5.49 -5.97
N ALA A 56 -9.87 -5.38 -4.66
CA ALA A 56 -10.59 -4.49 -3.76
C ALA A 56 -10.27 -3.01 -4.05
N THR A 57 -11.16 -2.10 -3.64
CA THR A 57 -10.95 -0.65 -3.77
C THR A 57 -10.84 0.01 -2.39
N PHE A 58 -9.83 0.86 -2.20
CA PHE A 58 -9.48 1.61 -0.98
C PHE A 58 -9.20 3.09 -1.26
N ARG A 59 -9.86 3.68 -2.27
CA ARG A 59 -9.57 5.05 -2.69
C ARG A 59 -9.82 6.05 -1.58
N TYR A 60 -8.89 6.99 -1.40
CA TYR A 60 -8.95 8.02 -0.36
C TYR A 60 -9.13 7.48 1.07
N THR A 61 -8.78 6.22 1.31
CA THR A 61 -8.98 5.56 2.60
C THR A 61 -7.73 5.70 3.47
N ASP A 62 -7.94 5.98 4.75
CA ASP A 62 -6.87 5.97 5.75
C ASP A 62 -6.62 4.53 6.21
N LEU A 63 -5.50 3.94 5.79
CA LEU A 63 -4.97 2.67 6.27
C LEU A 63 -3.73 2.90 7.15
N SER A 64 -3.50 4.13 7.63
CA SER A 64 -2.28 4.46 8.36
C SER A 64 -2.16 3.58 9.61
N LYS A 65 -0.93 3.10 9.86
CA LYS A 65 -0.61 2.20 10.97
C LYS A 65 -1.36 0.85 10.95
N ALA A 66 -2.07 0.51 9.87
CA ALA A 66 -2.68 -0.80 9.74
C ALA A 66 -1.61 -1.89 9.69
N ASN A 67 -1.96 -3.07 10.18
CA ASN A 67 -1.14 -4.26 10.01
C ASN A 67 -1.71 -5.09 8.85
N ILE A 68 -1.03 -5.00 7.72
CA ILE A 68 -1.33 -5.66 6.45
C ILE A 68 -0.22 -6.66 6.08
N GLU A 69 0.50 -7.18 7.07
CA GLU A 69 1.57 -8.18 6.88
C GLU A 69 1.03 -9.42 6.15
N ALA A 70 1.74 -9.85 5.11
CA ALA A 70 1.35 -10.96 4.23
C ALA A 70 -0.03 -10.82 3.55
N ALA A 71 -0.63 -9.63 3.53
CA ALA A 71 -1.88 -9.37 2.82
C ALA A 71 -1.64 -9.29 1.30
N SER A 72 -2.66 -9.63 0.52
CA SER A 72 -2.58 -9.61 -0.94
C SER A 72 -3.56 -8.60 -1.53
N PHE A 73 -3.02 -7.49 -2.01
CA PHE A 73 -3.67 -6.37 -2.71
C PHE A 73 -3.51 -6.48 -4.24
N ARG A 74 -3.34 -7.70 -4.78
CA ARG A 74 -3.16 -7.88 -6.23
C ARG A 74 -4.28 -7.21 -7.01
N SER A 75 -3.91 -6.36 -7.97
CA SER A 75 -4.87 -5.60 -8.79
C SER A 75 -5.85 -4.73 -8.00
N ALA A 76 -5.58 -4.44 -6.72
CA ALA A 76 -6.40 -3.54 -5.91
C ALA A 76 -6.19 -2.07 -6.33
N ASN A 77 -7.17 -1.24 -6.04
CA ASN A 77 -7.07 0.21 -6.24
C ASN A 77 -6.94 0.91 -4.88
N LEU A 78 -5.76 1.44 -4.60
CA LEU A 78 -5.41 2.20 -3.40
C LEU A 78 -5.09 3.67 -3.72
N ASP A 79 -5.55 4.19 -4.86
CA ASP A 79 -5.22 5.56 -5.28
C ASP A 79 -5.57 6.59 -4.19
N SER A 80 -4.61 7.45 -3.90
CA SER A 80 -4.71 8.54 -2.91
C SER A 80 -5.06 8.07 -1.49
N SER A 81 -4.77 6.81 -1.15
CA SER A 81 -4.91 6.29 0.21
C SER A 81 -3.70 6.63 1.08
N ASP A 82 -3.87 6.51 2.40
CA ASP A 82 -2.79 6.68 3.35
C ASP A 82 -2.36 5.31 3.90
N LEU A 83 -1.20 4.82 3.48
CA LEU A 83 -0.51 3.63 4.04
C LEU A 83 0.72 4.03 4.88
N SER A 84 0.75 5.26 5.40
CA SER A 84 1.87 5.71 6.23
C SER A 84 1.95 4.87 7.50
N TYR A 85 3.18 4.53 7.89
CA TYR A 85 3.46 3.73 9.09
C TYR A 85 2.81 2.34 9.13
N THR A 86 2.35 1.79 8.01
CA THR A 86 1.79 0.42 7.98
C THR A 86 2.84 -0.65 8.22
N LEU A 87 2.43 -1.78 8.78
CA LEU A 87 3.22 -3.01 8.78
C LEU A 87 2.81 -3.83 7.56
N ALA A 88 3.64 -3.86 6.52
CA ALA A 88 3.31 -4.41 5.20
C ALA A 88 4.35 -5.41 4.69
N ARG A 89 5.09 -6.06 5.61
CA ARG A 89 6.09 -7.05 5.23
C ARG A 89 5.46 -8.20 4.46
N TYR A 90 6.13 -8.69 3.43
CA TYR A 90 5.67 -9.82 2.60
C TYR A 90 4.31 -9.61 1.93
N SER A 91 3.80 -8.38 1.88
CA SER A 91 2.52 -8.08 1.22
C SER A 91 2.69 -8.07 -0.30
N ASP A 92 1.60 -8.34 -1.01
CA ASP A 92 1.59 -8.42 -2.46
C ASP A 92 0.72 -7.32 -3.07
N PHE A 93 1.35 -6.32 -3.66
CA PHE A 93 0.78 -5.19 -4.39
C PHE A 93 0.89 -5.35 -5.92
N THR A 94 1.11 -6.57 -6.42
CA THR A 94 1.28 -6.82 -7.87
C THR A 94 0.12 -6.24 -8.68
N MET A 95 0.43 -5.44 -9.71
CA MET A 95 -0.55 -4.78 -10.58
C MET A 95 -1.55 -3.85 -9.85
N SER A 96 -1.27 -3.46 -8.61
CA SER A 96 -2.13 -2.53 -7.86
C SER A 96 -1.94 -1.09 -8.34
N LYS A 97 -2.97 -0.26 -8.10
CA LYS A 97 -2.90 1.18 -8.30
C LYS A 97 -2.62 1.86 -6.98
N LEU A 98 -1.53 2.60 -6.90
CA LEU A 98 -1.04 3.30 -5.72
C LEU A 98 -0.78 4.78 -6.05
N MET A 99 -1.45 5.34 -7.05
CA MET A 99 -1.18 6.70 -7.50
C MET A 99 -1.49 7.71 -6.39
N GLY A 100 -0.52 8.57 -6.06
CA GLY A 100 -0.66 9.58 -5.01
C GLY A 100 -0.79 9.02 -3.58
N THR A 101 -0.43 7.75 -3.37
CA THR A 101 -0.53 7.09 -2.05
C THR A 101 0.60 7.55 -1.12
N PHE A 102 0.29 7.68 0.16
CA PHE A 102 1.31 7.93 1.19
C PHE A 102 1.85 6.61 1.76
N LEU A 103 3.17 6.42 1.69
CA LEU A 103 3.86 5.18 2.10
C LEU A 103 4.95 5.46 3.16
N TYR A 104 5.21 6.72 3.51
CA TYR A 104 6.30 7.09 4.40
C TYR A 104 6.18 6.43 5.79
N GLY A 105 7.32 6.01 6.34
CA GLY A 105 7.39 5.33 7.63
C GLY A 105 6.81 3.92 7.66
N GLY A 106 6.18 3.44 6.58
CA GLY A 106 5.70 2.06 6.46
C GLY A 106 6.85 1.06 6.31
N ASP A 107 6.60 -0.18 6.74
CA ASP A 107 7.53 -1.29 6.59
C ASP A 107 7.06 -2.24 5.47
N PHE A 108 7.61 -2.06 4.28
CA PHE A 108 7.36 -2.84 3.07
C PHE A 108 8.53 -3.79 2.76
N THR A 109 9.28 -4.21 3.79
CA THR A 109 10.37 -5.19 3.63
C THR A 109 9.81 -6.46 2.96
N SER A 110 10.46 -6.89 1.87
CA SER A 110 10.04 -8.06 1.09
C SER A 110 8.63 -7.97 0.50
N ALA A 111 8.04 -6.77 0.37
CA ALA A 111 6.79 -6.58 -0.34
C ALA A 111 6.98 -6.66 -1.86
N ASN A 112 5.95 -7.08 -2.58
CA ASN A 112 5.97 -7.21 -4.03
C ASN A 112 5.14 -6.10 -4.68
N PHE A 113 5.78 -5.17 -5.38
CA PHE A 113 5.17 -4.08 -6.16
C PHE A 113 5.25 -4.31 -7.67
N ASN A 114 5.43 -5.55 -8.12
CA ASN A 114 5.55 -5.87 -9.54
C ASN A 114 4.41 -5.26 -10.36
N HIS A 115 4.75 -4.50 -11.40
CA HIS A 115 3.79 -3.80 -12.25
C HIS A 115 2.80 -2.87 -11.53
N ALA A 116 3.09 -2.45 -10.30
CA ALA A 116 2.26 -1.49 -9.58
C ALA A 116 2.44 -0.07 -10.15
N ASP A 117 1.39 0.73 -10.09
CA ASP A 117 1.46 2.16 -10.42
C ASP A 117 1.70 3.00 -9.17
N LEU A 118 2.94 3.44 -9.00
CA LEU A 118 3.39 4.28 -7.89
C LEU A 118 3.50 5.76 -8.30
N THR A 119 2.83 6.18 -9.38
CA THR A 119 2.89 7.57 -9.86
C THR A 119 2.51 8.54 -8.75
N ALA A 120 3.40 9.49 -8.44
CA ALA A 120 3.23 10.47 -7.37
C ALA A 120 3.04 9.88 -5.95
N ALA A 121 3.37 8.61 -5.72
CA ALA A 121 3.40 8.03 -4.38
C ALA A 121 4.52 8.66 -3.53
N MET A 122 4.24 8.90 -2.25
CA MET A 122 5.18 9.56 -1.33
C MET A 122 5.76 8.55 -0.35
N MET A 123 7.04 8.19 -0.54
CA MET A 123 7.75 7.24 0.34
C MET A 123 8.61 7.91 1.41
N SER A 124 8.70 9.25 1.39
CA SER A 124 9.40 10.05 2.40
C SER A 124 8.65 11.35 2.68
N ASP A 125 8.61 11.78 3.95
CA ASP A 125 8.11 13.10 4.37
C ASP A 125 9.15 13.80 5.24
N GLY A 126 10.06 14.58 4.62
CA GLY A 126 10.99 15.46 5.34
C GLY A 126 11.95 14.80 6.36
N GLY A 127 12.12 13.48 6.33
CA GLY A 127 13.01 12.75 7.24
C GLY A 127 12.52 11.36 7.67
N VAL A 128 11.24 11.04 7.45
CA VAL A 128 10.71 9.68 7.70
C VAL A 128 10.59 8.93 6.38
N HIS A 129 11.33 7.82 6.24
CA HIS A 129 11.36 7.01 5.03
C HIS A 129 10.61 5.69 5.21
N ALA A 130 9.95 5.21 4.15
CA ALA A 130 9.47 3.84 4.05
C ALA A 130 10.66 2.85 4.08
N LYS A 131 10.48 1.65 4.64
CA LYS A 131 11.45 0.56 4.54
C LYS A 131 11.06 -0.36 3.39
N VAL A 132 11.99 -0.61 2.47
CA VAL A 132 11.72 -1.38 1.24
C VAL A 132 12.80 -2.42 0.95
N SER A 133 13.57 -2.83 1.96
CA SER A 133 14.61 -3.84 1.77
C SER A 133 14.01 -5.12 1.19
N PHE A 134 14.62 -5.65 0.12
CA PHE A 134 14.15 -6.83 -0.62
C PHE A 134 12.76 -6.69 -1.26
N ALA A 135 12.22 -5.48 -1.38
CA ALA A 135 10.99 -5.28 -2.11
C ALA A 135 11.23 -5.40 -3.62
N ASP A 136 10.30 -6.03 -4.33
CA ASP A 136 10.38 -6.21 -5.78
C ASP A 136 9.55 -5.13 -6.47
N PHE A 137 10.21 -4.31 -7.29
CA PHE A 137 9.59 -3.24 -8.07
C PHE A 137 9.59 -3.52 -9.57
N THR A 138 9.80 -4.77 -10.00
CA THR A 138 9.97 -5.08 -11.43
C THR A 138 8.73 -4.64 -12.22
N GLY A 139 8.96 -3.79 -13.22
CA GLY A 139 7.90 -3.25 -14.08
C GLY A 139 6.95 -2.26 -13.41
N ALA A 140 7.19 -1.86 -12.16
CA ALA A 140 6.45 -0.78 -11.52
C ALA A 140 6.73 0.56 -12.22
N VAL A 141 5.75 1.46 -12.22
CA VAL A 141 5.83 2.78 -12.85
C VAL A 141 5.74 3.88 -11.80
N GLY A 142 6.21 5.09 -12.13
CA GLY A 142 6.09 6.25 -11.25
C GLY A 142 7.12 6.35 -10.13
N ILE A 143 8.10 5.44 -10.11
CA ILE A 143 9.22 5.46 -9.18
C ILE A 143 10.26 6.48 -9.65
N SER A 144 10.59 7.46 -8.80
CA SER A 144 11.68 8.41 -9.06
C SER A 144 12.89 8.11 -8.17
N PRO A 145 14.10 8.60 -8.53
CA PRO A 145 15.26 8.54 -7.65
C PRO A 145 15.04 9.23 -6.29
N ASP A 146 14.15 10.24 -6.24
CA ASP A 146 13.77 10.92 -4.99
C ASP A 146 12.81 10.08 -4.13
N THR A 147 12.16 9.07 -4.74
CA THR A 147 11.27 8.13 -4.06
C THR A 147 12.04 7.20 -3.11
N PHE A 148 13.31 6.88 -3.40
CA PHE A 148 14.15 6.04 -2.54
C PHE A 148 15.33 6.83 -1.97
N SER A 149 15.66 6.64 -0.70
CA SER A 149 16.97 7.13 -0.25
C SER A 149 18.07 6.28 -0.88
N ALA A 150 19.16 6.92 -1.33
CA ALA A 150 20.26 6.27 -2.06
C ALA A 150 20.87 5.05 -1.35
N THR A 151 20.65 4.92 -0.03
CA THR A 151 21.13 3.82 0.81
C THR A 151 20.23 2.57 0.80
N GLN A 152 19.01 2.64 0.25
CA GLN A 152 18.07 1.51 0.18
C GLN A 152 18.25 0.63 -1.06
N LEU A 153 19.08 1.06 -2.02
CA LEU A 153 19.31 0.39 -3.30
C LEU A 153 20.54 -0.54 -3.29
N HIS A 154 21.26 -0.65 -2.16
CA HIS A 154 22.42 -1.54 -2.06
C HIS A 154 21.99 -2.99 -1.88
N GLY A 155 21.78 -3.69 -3.00
CA GLY A 155 21.84 -5.16 -3.01
C GLY A 155 20.97 -5.87 -4.04
N GLU A 156 19.89 -5.28 -4.52
CA GLU A 156 18.92 -6.03 -5.34
C GLU A 156 18.39 -5.12 -6.45
N HIS A 157 18.58 -5.59 -7.69
CA HIS A 157 17.87 -5.25 -8.92
C HIS A 157 16.67 -4.29 -8.78
N VAL A 158 16.91 -2.97 -8.72
CA VAL A 158 15.90 -2.01 -9.20
C VAL A 158 16.04 -1.92 -10.72
N ILE A 159 15.56 -2.96 -11.39
CA ILE A 159 15.56 -3.06 -12.85
C ILE A 159 14.45 -2.13 -13.36
N GLY A 160 14.81 -1.09 -14.11
CA GLY A 160 13.83 -0.24 -14.79
C GLY A 160 13.76 1.22 -14.35
N LEU A 161 14.62 1.68 -13.42
CA LEU A 161 14.81 3.12 -13.23
C LEU A 161 15.49 3.70 -14.47
N ALA A 162 14.78 4.58 -15.19
CA ALA A 162 15.42 5.44 -16.16
C ALA A 162 16.51 6.27 -15.44
N PRO A 163 17.70 6.47 -16.05
CA PRO A 163 18.72 7.32 -15.45
C PRO A 163 18.14 8.72 -15.20
N PRO A 164 18.61 9.43 -14.15
CA PRO A 164 18.15 10.79 -13.87
C PRO A 164 18.35 11.68 -15.11
N PRO A 165 17.43 12.63 -15.39
CA PRO A 165 17.60 13.56 -16.50
C PRO A 165 18.92 14.31 -16.33
N ALA A 166 19.63 14.53 -17.44
CA ALA A 166 20.89 15.27 -17.42
C ALA A 166 20.68 16.65 -16.78
N PRO A 167 21.62 17.13 -15.94
CA PRO A 167 21.52 18.46 -15.36
C PRO A 167 21.43 19.52 -16.48
N PRO A 168 20.72 20.63 -16.25
CA PRO A 168 20.66 21.71 -17.23
C PRO A 168 22.09 22.20 -17.56
N PRO A 169 22.37 22.57 -18.83
CA PRO A 169 23.69 23.07 -19.21
C PRO A 169 24.04 24.32 -18.38
N VAL A 170 25.29 24.35 -17.92
CA VAL A 170 25.90 25.44 -17.14
C VAL A 170 26.05 26.70 -17.99
#